data_AF-A0A955U2I8-F1
#
_entry.id   AF-A0A955U2I8-F1
#
_cell.length_a   1.000
_cell.length_b   1.000
_cell.length_c   1.000
_cell.angle_alpha   90.00
_cell.angle_beta   90.00
_cell.angle_gamma   90.00
#
_symmetry.space_group_name_H-M   'P 1'
#
loop_
_entity.id
_entity.type
_entity.pdbx_description
1 polymer ?
#
loop_
_entity_poly.entity_id
_entity_poly.type
_entity_poly.pdbx_seq_one_letter_code
_entity_poly.pdbx_strand_id
1 'polypeptide(L)'
;TGWTTDGNRFDSSRERSAPATFGLQQVIAGWTEGLQLMSNGDHYRFWIPEELAYGGRPGKPAGMLVFDVELISYVSPPKPPEAPADVAAAPEDAQKTASGLAYKVLKKGAGGAKPSAKAMAVVHYAGWTTDGKNFDFSRKRGDEPAAFGVGGVIPGWTEGLQLMEKGDSYRFWIPPDLAYEGKRGPQGTLVFDVELLDVVEPPPLTVPADAVKTESGLQYTLITANPGGMQAPEGSKLQMNWVGCVAEDGAGFDSNLGKAPAHPVGQMRAIEGLVEAAKILHVGEKGRFFIPESLAFKGRPGAPKGMLVYDLELVGFDAPAGSGHPGGAPH
;
A
#
# COMPACT_ATOMS: atom_id res chain seq x y z
N THR A 1 -22.26 -24.79 3.58
CA THR A 1 -21.93 -26.13 4.12
C THR A 1 -21.79 -27.09 2.97
N GLY A 2 -20.87 -28.06 3.04
CA GLY A 2 -20.56 -29.01 1.96
C GLY A 2 -20.70 -30.46 2.40
N TRP A 3 -21.26 -31.29 1.52
CA TRP A 3 -21.53 -32.71 1.71
C TRP A 3 -21.13 -33.53 0.48
N THR A 4 -20.73 -34.77 0.67
CA THR A 4 -20.74 -35.78 -0.38
C THR A 4 -22.17 -36.28 -0.62
N THR A 5 -22.43 -36.89 -1.77
CA THR A 5 -23.80 -37.32 -2.15
C THR A 5 -24.41 -38.40 -1.27
N ASP A 6 -23.59 -39.12 -0.51
CA ASP A 6 -24.01 -40.09 0.51
C ASP A 6 -24.40 -39.42 1.84
N GLY A 7 -24.36 -38.08 1.92
CA GLY A 7 -24.80 -37.30 3.07
C GLY A 7 -23.69 -37.00 4.09
N ASN A 8 -22.46 -37.45 3.86
CA ASN A 8 -21.34 -37.15 4.76
C ASN A 8 -20.91 -35.68 4.59
N ARG A 9 -21.02 -34.91 5.68
CA ARG A 9 -20.60 -33.50 5.71
C ARG A 9 -19.09 -33.41 5.86
N PHE A 10 -18.41 -32.63 5.02
CA PHE A 10 -16.94 -32.47 5.07
C PHE A 10 -16.48 -31.03 5.30
N ASP A 11 -17.33 -30.02 5.13
CA ASP A 11 -16.99 -28.61 5.41
C ASP A 11 -18.22 -27.78 5.84
N SER A 12 -18.02 -26.83 6.75
CA SER A 12 -19.05 -25.89 7.19
C SER A 12 -18.44 -24.59 7.73
N SER A 13 -18.76 -23.45 7.10
CA SER A 13 -18.43 -22.12 7.66
C SER A 13 -19.25 -21.79 8.90
N ARG A 14 -20.44 -22.37 9.06
CA ARG A 14 -21.31 -22.12 10.22
C ARG A 14 -20.72 -22.64 11.53
N GLU A 15 -19.84 -23.64 11.47
CA GLU A 15 -19.10 -24.13 12.66
C GLU A 15 -17.97 -23.21 13.07
N ARG A 16 -17.52 -22.33 12.17
CA ARG A 16 -16.46 -21.35 12.40
C ARG A 16 -16.98 -20.01 12.92
N SER A 17 -18.30 -19.90 13.16
CA SER A 17 -19.00 -18.70 13.66
C SER A 17 -18.74 -17.40 12.87
N ALA A 18 -18.25 -17.49 11.63
CA ALA A 18 -17.95 -16.36 10.77
C ALA A 18 -18.16 -16.72 9.28
N PRO A 19 -18.65 -15.77 8.45
CA PRO A 19 -18.70 -15.95 7.00
C PRO A 19 -17.30 -16.18 6.41
N ALA A 20 -17.23 -16.98 5.35
CA ALA A 20 -16.00 -17.14 4.58
C ALA A 20 -15.87 -16.02 3.55
N THR A 21 -14.70 -15.38 3.46
CA THR A 21 -14.36 -14.38 2.43
C THR A 21 -13.21 -14.91 1.58
N PHE A 22 -13.35 -14.87 0.26
CA PHE A 22 -12.38 -15.41 -0.68
C PHE A 22 -12.50 -14.74 -2.05
N GLY A 23 -11.43 -14.77 -2.85
CA GLY A 23 -11.50 -14.37 -4.26
C GLY A 23 -12.18 -15.45 -5.09
N LEU A 24 -13.03 -15.07 -6.04
CA LEU A 24 -13.78 -16.02 -6.86
C LEU A 24 -12.89 -17.00 -7.64
N GLN A 25 -11.67 -16.60 -8.00
CA GLN A 25 -10.71 -17.45 -8.71
C GLN A 25 -9.88 -18.37 -7.78
N GLN A 26 -10.11 -18.33 -6.47
CA GLN A 26 -9.35 -19.11 -5.47
C GLN A 26 -10.11 -20.34 -4.96
N VAL A 27 -11.29 -20.61 -5.52
CA VAL A 27 -12.16 -21.72 -5.14
C VAL A 27 -12.28 -22.73 -6.29
N ILE A 28 -12.94 -23.86 -6.02
CA ILE A 28 -13.20 -24.87 -7.05
C ILE A 28 -13.98 -24.26 -8.23
N ALA A 29 -13.80 -24.81 -9.43
CA ALA A 29 -14.38 -24.25 -10.67
C ALA A 29 -15.91 -24.12 -10.57
N GLY A 30 -16.59 -25.12 -9.99
CA GLY A 30 -18.04 -25.08 -9.80
C GLY A 30 -18.52 -23.98 -8.84
N TRP A 31 -17.70 -23.57 -7.86
CA TRP A 31 -18.00 -22.37 -7.06
C TRP A 31 -17.79 -21.10 -7.87
N THR A 32 -16.72 -21.05 -8.67
CA THR A 32 -16.44 -19.91 -9.57
C THR A 32 -17.64 -19.67 -10.47
N GLU A 33 -18.18 -20.71 -11.09
CA GLU A 33 -19.36 -20.64 -11.95
C GLU A 33 -20.64 -20.34 -11.16
N GLY A 34 -20.96 -21.17 -10.16
CA GLY A 34 -22.23 -21.11 -9.45
C GLY A 34 -22.45 -19.81 -8.67
N LEU A 35 -21.41 -19.25 -8.03
CA LEU A 35 -21.53 -18.00 -7.27
C LEU A 35 -21.82 -16.79 -8.16
N GLN A 36 -21.40 -16.80 -9.43
CA GLN A 36 -21.69 -15.71 -10.37
C GLN A 36 -23.16 -15.64 -10.78
N LEU A 37 -23.94 -16.68 -10.48
CA LEU A 37 -25.38 -16.72 -10.72
C LEU A 37 -26.19 -16.15 -9.56
N MET A 38 -25.56 -15.92 -8.41
CA MET A 38 -26.22 -15.50 -7.18
C MET A 38 -26.18 -13.97 -7.00
N SER A 39 -27.21 -13.44 -6.31
CA SER A 39 -27.27 -12.08 -5.78
C SER A 39 -27.03 -12.05 -4.27
N ASN A 40 -26.80 -10.85 -3.70
CA ASN A 40 -26.67 -10.70 -2.24
C ASN A 40 -27.94 -11.18 -1.53
N GLY A 41 -27.78 -12.04 -0.54
CA GLY A 41 -28.86 -12.69 0.20
C GLY A 41 -29.42 -13.95 -0.44
N ASP A 42 -28.90 -14.40 -1.60
CA ASP A 42 -29.38 -15.64 -2.22
C ASP A 42 -28.90 -16.88 -1.44
N HIS A 43 -29.77 -17.91 -1.42
CA HIS A 43 -29.49 -19.23 -0.86
C HIS A 43 -29.60 -20.29 -1.94
N TYR A 44 -28.47 -20.83 -2.39
CA TYR A 44 -28.42 -21.83 -3.46
C TYR A 44 -27.90 -23.16 -2.91
N ARG A 45 -28.45 -24.25 -3.44
CA ARG A 45 -27.85 -25.59 -3.32
C ARG A 45 -27.21 -25.94 -4.65
N PHE A 46 -25.89 -26.11 -4.66
CA PHE A 46 -25.14 -26.54 -5.83
C PHE A 46 -24.86 -28.04 -5.77
N TRP A 47 -25.08 -28.73 -6.88
CA TRP A 47 -24.54 -30.07 -7.13
C TRP A 47 -23.39 -29.90 -8.12
N ILE A 48 -22.16 -30.04 -7.61
CA ILE A 48 -20.94 -29.76 -8.36
C ILE A 48 -20.30 -31.09 -8.77
N PRO A 49 -20.26 -31.40 -10.07
CA PRO A 49 -19.57 -32.58 -10.59
C PRO A 49 -18.09 -32.63 -10.18
N GLU A 50 -17.50 -33.83 -10.17
CA GLU A 50 -16.14 -34.05 -9.67
C GLU A 50 -15.10 -33.22 -10.43
N GLU A 51 -15.27 -33.08 -11.74
CA GLU A 51 -14.42 -32.31 -12.65
C GLU A 51 -14.42 -30.81 -12.36
N LEU A 52 -15.51 -30.29 -11.77
CA LEU A 52 -15.63 -28.90 -11.33
C LEU A 52 -15.32 -28.72 -9.84
N ALA A 53 -15.07 -29.82 -9.11
CA ALA A 53 -14.74 -29.86 -7.70
C ALA A 53 -13.22 -30.04 -7.49
N TYR A 54 -12.81 -31.16 -6.89
CA TYR A 54 -11.40 -31.45 -6.57
C TYR A 54 -10.71 -32.35 -7.60
N GLY A 55 -11.42 -32.84 -8.63
CA GLY A 55 -10.86 -33.62 -9.72
C GLY A 55 -10.09 -34.86 -9.25
N GLY A 56 -10.60 -35.58 -8.25
CA GLY A 56 -9.98 -36.81 -7.74
C GLY A 56 -8.65 -36.63 -6.99
N ARG A 57 -8.29 -35.41 -6.57
CA ARG A 57 -7.04 -35.16 -5.83
C ARG A 57 -6.96 -35.99 -4.53
N PRO A 58 -5.84 -36.69 -4.26
CA PRO A 58 -5.67 -37.47 -3.04
C PRO A 58 -5.91 -36.64 -1.77
N GLY A 59 -6.64 -37.21 -0.81
CA GLY A 59 -6.96 -36.54 0.46
C GLY A 59 -8.03 -35.45 0.37
N LYS A 60 -8.75 -35.34 -0.75
CA LYS A 60 -9.93 -34.46 -0.92
C LYS A 60 -11.20 -35.30 -1.12
N PRO A 61 -12.39 -34.72 -0.84
CA PRO A 61 -13.66 -35.35 -1.20
C PRO A 61 -13.70 -35.68 -2.69
N ALA A 62 -14.09 -36.93 -3.00
CA ALA A 62 -14.20 -37.45 -4.35
C ALA A 62 -15.66 -37.48 -4.81
N GLY A 63 -15.87 -37.54 -6.13
CA GLY A 63 -17.19 -37.56 -6.74
C GLY A 63 -17.92 -36.22 -6.71
N MET A 64 -19.22 -36.25 -6.99
CA MET A 64 -20.09 -35.08 -6.97
C MET A 64 -20.26 -34.55 -5.54
N LEU A 65 -20.16 -33.24 -5.37
CA LEU A 65 -20.29 -32.58 -4.08
C LEU A 65 -21.54 -31.70 -4.05
N VAL A 66 -22.21 -31.69 -2.91
CA VAL A 66 -23.40 -30.87 -2.67
C VAL A 66 -23.01 -29.72 -1.74
N PHE A 67 -23.33 -28.49 -2.10
CA PHE A 67 -23.05 -27.31 -1.28
C PHE A 67 -24.29 -26.46 -1.08
N ASP A 68 -24.60 -26.15 0.18
CA ASP A 68 -25.53 -25.09 0.54
C ASP A 68 -24.75 -23.81 0.78
N VAL A 69 -25.04 -22.82 -0.04
CA VAL A 69 -24.34 -21.54 -0.07
C VAL A 69 -25.35 -20.43 0.15
N GLU A 70 -25.04 -19.57 1.12
CA GLU A 70 -25.71 -18.29 1.33
C GLU A 70 -24.71 -17.20 0.94
N LEU A 71 -25.02 -16.41 -0.08
CA LEU A 71 -24.15 -15.32 -0.52
C LEU A 71 -24.48 -14.07 0.29
N ILE A 72 -23.72 -13.82 1.35
CA ILE A 72 -23.97 -12.70 2.26
C ILE A 72 -23.75 -11.35 1.55
N SER A 73 -22.60 -11.18 0.91
CA SER A 73 -22.27 -9.99 0.13
C SER A 73 -21.12 -10.29 -0.83
N TYR A 74 -21.02 -9.51 -1.91
CA TYR A 74 -19.82 -9.45 -2.74
C TYR A 74 -19.44 -7.99 -3.03
N VAL A 75 -18.16 -7.79 -3.32
CA VAL A 75 -17.63 -6.51 -3.81
C VAL A 75 -17.11 -6.77 -5.22
N SER A 76 -17.69 -6.09 -6.20
CA SER A 76 -17.13 -6.10 -7.55
C SER A 76 -15.89 -5.23 -7.59
N PRO A 77 -14.84 -5.61 -8.35
CA PRO A 77 -13.74 -4.69 -8.58
C PRO A 77 -14.29 -3.41 -9.24
N PRO A 78 -13.79 -2.24 -8.84
CA PRO A 78 -14.23 -0.98 -9.41
C PRO A 78 -13.98 -0.98 -10.93
N LYS A 79 -14.95 -0.46 -11.68
CA LYS A 79 -14.83 -0.33 -13.14
C LYS A 79 -13.63 0.58 -13.45
N PRO A 80 -12.77 0.21 -14.42
CA PRO A 80 -11.71 1.11 -14.87
C PRO A 80 -12.28 2.43 -15.37
N PRO A 81 -11.58 3.56 -15.15
CA PRO A 81 -12.00 4.84 -15.70
C PRO A 81 -11.98 4.81 -17.23
N GLU A 82 -12.95 5.50 -17.83
CA GLU A 82 -13.02 5.66 -19.29
C GLU A 82 -11.79 6.43 -19.79
N ALA A 83 -11.31 6.04 -20.96
CA ALA A 83 -10.18 6.74 -21.58
C ALA A 83 -10.59 8.17 -21.94
N PRO A 84 -9.68 9.14 -21.79
CA PRO A 84 -9.97 10.50 -22.18
C PRO A 84 -10.04 10.65 -23.71
N ALA A 85 -10.75 11.69 -24.19
CA ALA A 85 -10.99 11.89 -25.62
C ALA A 85 -9.71 12.08 -26.45
N ASP A 86 -8.66 12.60 -25.83
CA ASP A 86 -7.33 12.85 -26.40
C ASP A 86 -6.31 11.72 -26.06
N VAL A 87 -6.79 10.52 -25.69
CA VAL A 87 -5.91 9.38 -25.38
C VAL A 87 -5.04 8.96 -26.58
N ALA A 88 -5.51 9.19 -27.81
CA ALA A 88 -4.81 8.75 -29.01
C ALA A 88 -3.49 9.50 -29.26
N ALA A 89 -3.42 10.78 -28.91
CA ALA A 89 -2.24 11.63 -29.08
C ALA A 89 -2.36 12.90 -28.24
N ALA A 90 -1.20 13.49 -27.88
CA ALA A 90 -1.17 14.78 -27.21
C ALA A 90 -1.80 15.87 -28.13
N PRO A 91 -2.76 16.66 -27.63
CA PRO A 91 -3.36 17.75 -28.39
C PRO A 91 -2.35 18.89 -28.64
N GLU A 92 -2.66 19.78 -29.58
CA GLU A 92 -1.78 20.93 -29.93
C GLU A 92 -1.52 21.88 -28.76
N ASP A 93 -2.45 21.96 -27.80
CA ASP A 93 -2.33 22.78 -26.60
C ASP A 93 -1.58 22.09 -25.45
N ALA A 94 -1.07 20.86 -25.66
CA ALA A 94 -0.20 20.20 -24.71
C ALA A 94 1.19 20.86 -24.70
N GLN A 95 1.77 20.96 -23.50
CA GLN A 95 3.15 21.36 -23.33
C GLN A 95 4.06 20.16 -23.59
N LYS A 96 5.30 20.42 -24.03
CA LYS A 96 6.28 19.36 -24.30
C LYS A 96 7.63 19.74 -23.71
N THR A 97 8.24 18.82 -22.98
CA THR A 97 9.57 18.98 -22.40
C THR A 97 10.65 18.60 -23.42
N ALA A 98 11.92 18.87 -23.08
CA ALA A 98 13.06 18.55 -23.93
C ALA A 98 13.26 17.03 -24.14
N SER A 99 12.84 16.20 -23.18
CA SER A 99 12.89 14.73 -23.28
C SER A 99 11.79 14.16 -24.19
N GLY A 100 10.81 14.99 -24.57
CA GLY A 100 9.68 14.58 -25.39
C GLY A 100 8.43 14.20 -24.61
N LEU A 101 8.47 14.22 -23.27
CA LEU A 101 7.27 14.12 -22.44
C LEU A 101 6.30 15.24 -22.79
N ALA A 102 5.09 14.89 -23.21
CA ALA A 102 4.00 15.85 -23.41
C ALA A 102 3.05 15.82 -22.21
N TYR A 103 2.53 16.97 -21.81
CA TYR A 103 1.62 17.07 -20.68
C TYR A 103 0.61 18.21 -20.79
N LYS A 104 -0.49 18.07 -20.05
CA LYS A 104 -1.52 19.09 -19.91
C LYS A 104 -1.97 19.21 -18.46
N VAL A 105 -2.09 20.43 -17.96
CA VAL A 105 -2.69 20.69 -16.64
C VAL A 105 -4.20 20.53 -16.78
N LEU A 106 -4.77 19.50 -16.14
CA LEU A 106 -6.21 19.27 -16.09
C LEU A 106 -6.85 20.09 -14.97
N LYS A 107 -6.15 20.17 -13.84
CA LYS A 107 -6.55 20.95 -12.67
C LYS A 107 -5.29 21.46 -11.97
N LYS A 108 -5.29 22.74 -11.63
CA LYS A 108 -4.24 23.34 -10.79
C LYS A 108 -4.62 23.17 -9.32
N GLY A 109 -3.67 22.71 -8.51
CA GLY A 109 -3.78 22.62 -7.06
C GLY A 109 -3.64 23.97 -6.37
N ALA A 110 -3.60 23.95 -5.03
CA ALA A 110 -3.38 25.15 -4.22
C ALA A 110 -1.94 25.69 -4.31
N GLY A 111 -1.04 24.95 -4.95
CA GLY A 111 0.39 25.25 -5.05
C GLY A 111 1.20 24.61 -3.93
N GLY A 112 2.53 24.68 -4.05
CA GLY A 112 3.46 24.09 -3.08
C GLY A 112 4.82 23.79 -3.70
N ALA A 113 5.68 23.13 -2.93
CA ALA A 113 6.94 22.63 -3.48
C ALA A 113 6.67 21.49 -4.48
N LYS A 114 7.41 21.50 -5.58
CA LYS A 114 7.51 20.36 -6.48
C LYS A 114 8.32 19.26 -5.79
N PRO A 115 7.92 17.99 -5.90
CA PRO A 115 8.67 16.89 -5.29
C PRO A 115 10.09 16.82 -5.87
N SER A 116 11.07 16.47 -5.04
CA SER A 116 12.38 16.06 -5.55
C SER A 116 12.33 14.64 -6.15
N ALA A 117 13.31 14.28 -6.97
CA ALA A 117 13.46 12.91 -7.47
C ALA A 117 13.63 11.85 -6.36
N LYS A 118 13.92 12.28 -5.12
CA LYS A 118 14.12 11.42 -3.96
C LYS A 118 12.89 11.32 -3.06
N ALA A 119 11.87 12.15 -3.31
CA ALA A 119 10.65 12.20 -2.54
C ALA A 119 9.78 10.95 -2.72
N MET A 120 8.83 10.77 -1.80
CA MET A 120 7.67 9.92 -1.98
C MET A 120 6.49 10.78 -2.44
N ALA A 121 5.84 10.36 -3.53
CA ALA A 121 4.62 10.98 -4.05
C ALA A 121 3.41 10.12 -3.75
N VAL A 122 2.33 10.75 -3.27
CA VAL A 122 1.02 10.13 -3.05
C VAL A 122 0.11 10.58 -4.16
N VAL A 123 -0.42 9.63 -4.93
CA VAL A 123 -1.17 9.94 -6.14
C VAL A 123 -2.44 9.11 -6.28
N HIS A 124 -3.41 9.70 -6.95
CA HIS A 124 -4.35 8.92 -7.74
C HIS A 124 -3.92 8.94 -9.20
N TYR A 125 -4.10 7.83 -9.90
CA TYR A 125 -3.78 7.79 -11.31
C TYR A 125 -4.62 6.78 -12.09
N ALA A 126 -4.63 6.95 -13.40
CA ALA A 126 -5.09 5.97 -14.37
C ALA A 126 -4.21 6.03 -15.63
N GLY A 127 -3.91 4.87 -16.20
CA GLY A 127 -3.01 4.68 -17.33
C GLY A 127 -3.67 3.90 -18.47
N TRP A 128 -3.53 4.40 -19.69
CA TRP A 128 -4.07 3.83 -20.92
C TRP A 128 -3.00 3.74 -22.02
N THR A 129 -3.13 2.75 -22.89
CA THR A 129 -2.47 2.78 -24.20
C THR A 129 -3.24 3.73 -25.13
N THR A 130 -2.61 4.20 -26.21
CA THR A 130 -3.21 5.18 -27.13
C THR A 130 -4.46 4.68 -27.88
N ASP A 131 -4.73 3.37 -27.85
CA ASP A 131 -5.98 2.76 -28.33
C ASP A 131 -7.13 2.85 -27.30
N GLY A 132 -6.91 3.49 -26.15
CA GLY A 132 -7.90 3.68 -25.09
C GLY A 132 -8.01 2.50 -24.11
N LYS A 133 -7.19 1.46 -24.24
CA LYS A 133 -7.21 0.35 -23.28
C LYS A 133 -6.55 0.75 -21.97
N ASN A 134 -7.33 0.79 -20.89
CA ASN A 134 -6.80 0.96 -19.54
C ASN A 134 -5.96 -0.27 -19.16
N PHE A 135 -4.73 -0.04 -18.68
CA PHE A 135 -3.86 -1.10 -18.16
C PHE A 135 -3.64 -0.98 -16.65
N ASP A 136 -3.64 0.24 -16.11
CA ASP A 136 -3.50 0.45 -14.68
C ASP A 136 -4.30 1.65 -14.13
N PHE A 137 -4.66 1.58 -12.84
CA PHE A 137 -5.25 2.70 -12.11
C PHE A 137 -5.18 2.46 -10.61
N SER A 138 -4.95 3.52 -9.82
CA SER A 138 -4.80 3.42 -8.37
C SER A 138 -6.06 2.89 -7.68
N ARG A 139 -7.24 3.26 -8.20
CA ARG A 139 -8.53 2.97 -7.56
C ARG A 139 -9.00 1.52 -7.70
N LYS A 140 -8.16 0.60 -8.22
CA LYS A 140 -8.47 -0.84 -8.35
C LYS A 140 -8.81 -1.52 -7.02
N ARG A 141 -8.36 -0.95 -5.90
CA ARG A 141 -8.54 -1.49 -4.54
C ARG A 141 -9.48 -0.63 -3.68
N GLY A 142 -10.39 0.10 -4.31
CA GLY A 142 -11.19 1.14 -3.68
C GLY A 142 -10.54 2.52 -3.83
N ASP A 143 -10.96 3.51 -3.04
CA ASP A 143 -10.45 4.89 -3.12
C ASP A 143 -9.10 5.13 -2.43
N GLU A 144 -8.31 4.08 -2.20
CA GLU A 144 -6.98 4.25 -1.61
C GLU A 144 -5.98 4.83 -2.64
N PRO A 145 -5.24 5.90 -2.28
CA PRO A 145 -4.19 6.44 -3.14
C PRO A 145 -2.96 5.52 -3.16
N ALA A 146 -2.18 5.63 -4.23
CA ALA A 146 -0.93 4.91 -4.37
C ALA A 146 0.24 5.80 -3.92
N ALA A 147 1.27 5.19 -3.33
CA ALA A 147 2.49 5.88 -2.92
C ALA A 147 3.68 5.30 -3.68
N PHE A 148 4.51 6.19 -4.24
CA PHE A 148 5.69 5.80 -5.02
C PHE A 148 6.89 6.68 -4.68
N GLY A 149 8.08 6.08 -4.65
CA GLY A 149 9.32 6.87 -4.70
C GLY A 149 9.47 7.48 -6.10
N VAL A 150 9.64 8.79 -6.19
CA VAL A 150 9.64 9.53 -7.47
C VAL A 150 10.74 9.03 -8.41
N GLY A 151 11.91 8.63 -7.90
CA GLY A 151 12.99 8.04 -8.69
C GLY A 151 12.84 6.55 -8.99
N GLY A 152 11.84 5.86 -8.42
CA GLY A 152 11.62 4.41 -8.57
C GLY A 152 10.57 4.03 -9.61
N VAL A 153 10.03 5.00 -10.34
CA VAL A 153 9.00 4.83 -11.39
C VAL A 153 9.60 5.02 -12.78
N ILE A 154 8.80 4.84 -13.84
CA ILE A 154 9.28 5.05 -15.22
C ILE A 154 9.79 6.49 -15.41
N PRO A 155 10.79 6.74 -16.29
CA PRO A 155 11.41 8.06 -16.42
C PRO A 155 10.43 9.21 -16.66
N GLY A 156 9.37 8.98 -17.45
CA GLY A 156 8.34 9.99 -17.71
C GLY A 156 7.50 10.34 -16.49
N TRP A 157 7.30 9.41 -15.55
CA TRP A 157 6.69 9.71 -14.26
C TRP A 157 7.67 10.45 -13.34
N THR A 158 8.93 10.01 -13.28
CA THR A 158 9.97 10.73 -12.49
C THR A 158 10.07 12.18 -12.92
N GLU A 159 10.08 12.44 -14.23
CA GLU A 159 10.06 13.81 -14.78
C GLU A 159 8.72 14.50 -14.52
N GLY A 160 7.60 13.87 -14.89
CA GLY A 160 6.27 14.47 -14.82
C GLY A 160 5.85 14.87 -13.41
N LEU A 161 6.13 14.04 -12.40
CA LEU A 161 5.82 14.36 -11.00
C LEU A 161 6.57 15.60 -10.50
N GLN A 162 7.82 15.81 -10.95
CA GLN A 162 8.62 16.99 -10.60
C GLN A 162 8.12 18.27 -11.31
N LEU A 163 7.19 18.16 -12.28
CA LEU A 163 6.48 19.29 -12.85
C LEU A 163 5.23 19.68 -12.04
N MET A 164 4.72 18.78 -11.19
CA MET A 164 3.48 18.97 -10.46
C MET A 164 3.70 19.59 -9.08
N GLU A 165 2.70 20.30 -8.59
CA GLU A 165 2.60 20.75 -7.20
C GLU A 165 1.48 19.99 -6.49
N LYS A 166 1.49 19.97 -5.15
CA LYS A 166 0.42 19.34 -4.37
C LYS A 166 -0.96 19.85 -4.79
N GLY A 167 -1.86 18.92 -5.07
CA GLY A 167 -3.23 19.13 -5.56
C GLY A 167 -3.36 19.28 -7.08
N ASP A 168 -2.26 19.30 -7.84
CA ASP A 168 -2.31 19.32 -9.30
C ASP A 168 -2.88 18.01 -9.84
N SER A 169 -3.62 18.09 -10.94
CA SER A 169 -3.99 16.94 -11.78
C SER A 169 -3.53 17.18 -13.21
N TYR A 170 -2.63 16.33 -13.70
CA TYR A 170 -2.01 16.47 -15.02
C TYR A 170 -2.33 15.24 -15.86
N ARG A 171 -2.44 15.44 -17.17
CA ARG A 171 -2.36 14.38 -18.17
C ARG A 171 -0.95 14.34 -18.74
N PHE A 172 -0.38 13.16 -18.87
CA PHE A 172 0.92 12.90 -19.48
C PHE A 172 0.77 11.97 -20.67
N TRP A 173 1.44 12.27 -21.78
CA TRP A 173 1.69 11.34 -22.89
C TRP A 173 3.18 11.03 -22.89
N ILE A 174 3.50 9.82 -22.44
CA ILE A 174 4.85 9.37 -22.17
C ILE A 174 5.32 8.52 -23.34
N PRO A 175 6.31 8.97 -24.14
CA PRO A 175 6.82 8.20 -25.25
C PRO A 175 7.56 6.93 -24.79
N PRO A 176 7.76 5.93 -25.67
CA PRO A 176 8.29 4.61 -25.27
C PRO A 176 9.63 4.64 -24.53
N ASP A 177 10.50 5.57 -24.90
CA ASP A 177 11.83 5.83 -24.32
C ASP A 177 11.76 6.39 -22.88
N LEU A 178 10.65 7.02 -22.51
CA LEU A 178 10.37 7.48 -21.14
C LEU A 178 9.45 6.51 -20.37
N ALA A 179 9.06 5.40 -20.98
CA ALA A 179 8.17 4.40 -20.40
C ALA A 179 8.93 3.09 -20.08
N TYR A 180 8.56 1.99 -20.73
CA TYR A 180 9.17 0.67 -20.50
C TYR A 180 10.23 0.30 -21.55
N GLU A 181 10.50 1.13 -22.56
CA GLU A 181 11.54 0.89 -23.58
C GLU A 181 11.49 -0.52 -24.24
N GLY A 182 10.29 -1.05 -24.49
CA GLY A 182 10.16 -2.40 -25.07
C GLY A 182 10.42 -3.56 -24.09
N LYS A 183 10.69 -3.28 -22.81
CA LYS A 183 10.78 -4.27 -21.73
C LYS A 183 9.37 -4.76 -21.35
N ARG A 184 9.30 -5.63 -20.33
CA ARG A 184 8.03 -6.18 -19.82
C ARG A 184 7.10 -5.05 -19.36
N GLY A 185 6.04 -4.78 -20.12
CA GLY A 185 5.05 -3.74 -19.87
C GLY A 185 4.21 -3.42 -21.12
N PRO A 186 3.21 -2.53 -21.02
CA PRO A 186 2.53 -1.95 -22.18
C PRO A 186 3.53 -1.31 -23.14
N GLN A 187 3.24 -1.41 -24.44
CA GLN A 187 4.11 -0.96 -25.53
C GLN A 187 3.59 0.35 -26.13
N GLY A 188 4.48 1.13 -26.72
CA GLY A 188 4.14 2.41 -27.34
C GLY A 188 4.03 3.56 -26.33
N THR A 189 3.43 4.67 -26.78
CA THR A 189 3.14 5.82 -25.93
C THR A 189 2.10 5.45 -24.88
N LEU A 190 2.34 5.85 -23.64
CA LEU A 190 1.40 5.63 -22.54
C LEU A 190 0.78 6.96 -22.13
N VAL A 191 -0.53 6.95 -21.88
CA VAL A 191 -1.26 8.13 -21.41
C VAL A 191 -1.62 7.93 -19.96
N PHE A 192 -1.31 8.91 -19.12
CA PHE A 192 -1.63 8.89 -17.70
C PHE A 192 -2.36 10.14 -17.27
N ASP A 193 -3.45 9.97 -16.54
CA ASP A 193 -3.99 11.03 -15.69
C ASP A 193 -3.45 10.79 -14.29
N VAL A 194 -2.80 11.79 -13.71
CA VAL A 194 -2.18 11.74 -12.38
C VAL A 194 -2.67 12.92 -11.56
N GLU A 195 -3.18 12.66 -10.37
CA GLU A 195 -3.50 13.64 -9.35
C GLU A 195 -2.49 13.51 -8.21
N LEU A 196 -1.70 14.55 -7.98
CA LEU A 196 -0.70 14.59 -6.91
C LEU A 196 -1.36 15.03 -5.61
N LEU A 197 -1.60 14.11 -4.70
CA LEU A 197 -2.31 14.35 -3.45
C LEU A 197 -1.39 14.83 -2.34
N ASP A 198 -0.20 14.26 -2.26
CA ASP A 198 0.79 14.63 -1.26
C ASP A 198 2.23 14.34 -1.71
N VAL A 199 3.17 15.01 -1.06
CA VAL A 199 4.61 14.86 -1.28
C VAL A 199 5.29 14.78 0.08
N VAL A 200 6.17 13.80 0.21
CA VAL A 200 6.98 13.59 1.40
C VAL A 200 8.45 13.57 0.99
N GLU A 201 9.18 14.63 1.35
CA GLU A 201 10.62 14.72 1.10
C GLU A 201 11.41 13.79 2.04
N PRO A 202 12.53 13.23 1.59
CA PRO A 202 13.34 12.36 2.43
C PRO A 202 14.01 13.15 3.56
N PRO A 203 14.28 12.50 4.70
CA PRO A 203 15.06 13.13 5.76
C PRO A 203 16.52 13.38 5.33
N PRO A 204 17.19 14.42 5.88
CA PRO A 204 18.63 14.60 5.79
C PRO A 204 19.42 13.34 6.14
N LEU A 205 20.39 13.01 5.29
CA LEU A 205 21.08 11.70 5.29
C LEU A 205 22.30 11.65 6.22
N THR A 206 22.86 12.81 6.58
CA THR A 206 24.09 12.90 7.37
C THR A 206 23.80 12.69 8.85
N VAL A 207 24.53 11.76 9.47
CA VAL A 207 24.53 11.57 10.93
C VAL A 207 25.18 12.81 11.59
N PRO A 208 24.46 13.56 12.44
CA PRO A 208 25.05 14.66 13.19
C PRO A 208 26.15 14.18 14.13
N ALA A 209 27.17 15.01 14.37
CA ALA A 209 28.27 14.67 15.27
C ALA A 209 27.81 14.47 16.73
N ASP A 210 26.71 15.11 17.11
CA ASP A 210 26.05 15.02 18.41
C ASP A 210 24.92 13.98 18.47
N ALA A 211 24.79 13.11 17.45
CA ALA A 211 23.83 12.03 17.46
C ALA A 211 24.10 11.07 18.63
N VAL A 212 23.04 10.69 19.33
CA VAL A 212 23.09 9.67 20.39
C VAL A 212 23.24 8.31 19.74
N LYS A 213 24.18 7.50 20.22
CA LYS A 213 24.39 6.12 19.76
C LYS A 213 24.01 5.12 20.85
N THR A 214 23.12 4.18 20.52
CA THR A 214 22.72 3.10 21.42
C THR A 214 23.72 1.93 21.37
N GLU A 215 23.59 1.00 22.31
CA GLU A 215 24.45 -0.21 22.36
C GLU A 215 24.31 -1.09 21.12
N SER A 216 23.13 -1.11 20.48
CA SER A 216 22.88 -1.88 19.25
C SER A 216 23.53 -1.23 18.01
N GLY A 217 24.02 0.00 18.14
CA GLY A 217 24.60 0.79 17.07
C GLY A 217 23.61 1.69 16.34
N LEU A 218 22.32 1.68 16.72
CA LEU A 218 21.35 2.68 16.27
C LEU A 218 21.84 4.08 16.67
N GLN A 219 21.77 5.03 15.75
CA GLN A 219 22.09 6.43 16.02
C GLN A 219 20.86 7.30 15.82
N TYR A 220 20.67 8.33 16.64
CA TYR A 220 19.52 9.20 16.50
C TYR A 220 19.74 10.62 17.02
N THR A 221 18.87 11.53 16.59
CA THR A 221 18.72 12.89 17.13
C THR A 221 17.23 13.19 17.30
N LEU A 222 16.87 13.92 18.37
CA LEU A 222 15.50 14.41 18.53
C LEU A 222 15.33 15.68 17.70
N ILE A 223 14.38 15.66 16.78
CA ILE A 223 13.96 16.82 15.98
C ILE A 223 13.02 17.70 16.80
N THR A 224 12.05 17.05 17.46
CA THR A 224 11.09 17.69 18.37
C THR A 224 11.13 16.92 19.68
N ALA A 225 11.60 17.57 20.74
CA ALA A 225 11.59 17.00 22.08
C ALA A 225 10.29 17.35 22.81
N ASN A 226 9.82 16.43 23.66
CA ASN A 226 8.70 16.65 24.54
C ASN A 226 9.06 16.11 25.93
N PRO A 227 9.75 16.88 26.77
CA PRO A 227 10.23 16.41 28.08
C PRO A 227 9.12 15.97 29.04
N GLY A 228 7.87 16.39 28.81
CA GLY A 228 6.69 15.96 29.57
C GLY A 228 5.88 14.86 28.89
N GLY A 229 6.31 14.39 27.73
CA GLY A 229 5.67 13.30 27.00
C GLY A 229 5.80 11.99 27.77
N MET A 230 4.79 11.13 27.69
CA MET A 230 4.89 9.80 28.26
C MET A 230 5.53 8.84 27.26
N GLN A 231 6.38 7.93 27.74
CA GLN A 231 6.68 6.71 26.99
C GLN A 231 5.46 5.79 27.01
N ALA A 232 5.23 5.12 25.88
CA ALA A 232 4.17 4.14 25.81
C ALA A 232 4.48 2.93 26.71
N PRO A 233 3.55 2.47 27.56
CA PRO A 233 3.73 1.27 28.37
C PRO A 233 4.02 0.03 27.52
N GLU A 234 4.71 -0.96 28.09
CA GLU A 234 4.96 -2.23 27.42
C GLU A 234 3.64 -2.92 27.00
N GLY A 235 3.63 -3.49 25.80
CA GLY A 235 2.43 -4.13 25.22
C GLY A 235 1.43 -3.17 24.58
N SER A 236 1.68 -1.85 24.62
CA SER A 236 0.83 -0.86 23.94
C SER A 236 0.91 -1.01 22.42
N LYS A 237 -0.12 -0.49 21.73
CA LYS A 237 -0.06 -0.28 20.29
C LYS A 237 0.30 1.17 20.02
N LEU A 238 1.38 1.43 19.28
CA LEU A 238 1.83 2.78 19.00
C LEU A 238 1.15 3.34 17.76
N GLN A 239 0.79 4.60 17.83
CA GLN A 239 0.36 5.42 16.71
C GLN A 239 1.55 6.29 16.32
N MET A 240 2.15 6.03 15.17
CA MET A 240 3.37 6.71 14.74
C MET A 240 3.21 7.27 13.33
N ASN A 241 3.91 8.35 13.02
CA ASN A 241 4.19 8.77 11.64
C ASN A 241 5.63 8.41 11.28
N TRP A 242 5.86 8.01 10.03
CA TRP A 242 7.21 7.73 9.56
C TRP A 242 7.45 8.06 8.09
N VAL A 243 8.71 8.37 7.81
CA VAL A 243 9.27 8.52 6.47
C VAL A 243 10.67 7.89 6.50
N GLY A 244 10.92 6.96 5.58
CA GLY A 244 12.16 6.21 5.45
C GLY A 244 12.79 6.37 4.08
N CYS A 245 14.11 6.61 4.05
CA CYS A 245 14.91 6.64 2.84
C CYS A 245 16.22 5.84 3.00
N VAL A 246 16.84 5.51 1.87
CA VAL A 246 18.16 4.88 1.84
C VAL A 246 19.23 5.96 2.03
N ALA A 247 20.18 5.76 2.94
CA ALA A 247 21.16 6.79 3.26
C ALA A 247 22.14 7.10 2.11
N GLU A 248 22.40 6.13 1.24
CA GLU A 248 23.37 6.23 0.15
C GLU A 248 22.93 7.23 -0.92
N ASP A 249 21.68 7.16 -1.36
CA ASP A 249 21.15 7.97 -2.46
C ASP A 249 19.99 8.90 -2.02
N GLY A 250 19.45 8.71 -0.81
CA GLY A 250 18.31 9.43 -0.27
C GLY A 250 16.97 9.00 -0.85
N ALA A 251 16.90 7.90 -1.61
CA ALA A 251 15.66 7.44 -2.22
C ALA A 251 14.64 7.07 -1.13
N GLY A 252 13.52 7.78 -1.09
CA GLY A 252 12.37 7.41 -0.27
C GLY A 252 11.83 6.05 -0.69
N PHE A 253 11.56 5.18 0.28
CA PHE A 253 11.04 3.84 0.02
C PHE A 253 9.90 3.41 0.97
N ASP A 254 9.72 4.12 2.08
CA ASP A 254 8.72 3.78 3.10
C ASP A 254 8.13 5.04 3.73
N SER A 255 6.82 5.10 3.85
CA SER A 255 6.11 6.13 4.61
C SER A 255 4.67 5.69 4.83
N ASN A 256 4.11 6.06 5.98
CA ASN A 256 2.67 5.95 6.22
C ASN A 256 1.89 7.22 5.86
N LEU A 257 2.55 8.21 5.27
CA LEU A 257 1.93 9.44 4.76
C LEU A 257 1.22 10.24 5.86
N GLY A 258 1.71 10.17 7.10
CA GLY A 258 1.09 10.86 8.24
C GLY A 258 -0.20 10.18 8.75
N LYS A 259 -0.56 9.02 8.20
CA LYS A 259 -1.63 8.19 8.76
C LYS A 259 -0.99 7.34 9.85
N ALA A 260 -1.32 7.60 11.12
CA ALA A 260 -0.76 6.91 12.28
C ALA A 260 -1.68 5.81 12.83
N PRO A 261 -1.89 4.67 12.12
CA PRO A 261 -2.65 3.57 12.68
C PRO A 261 -1.91 2.95 13.88
N ALA A 262 -2.68 2.42 14.82
CA ALA A 262 -2.13 1.77 16.00
C ALA A 262 -1.52 0.40 15.66
N HIS A 263 -0.23 0.22 15.94
CA HIS A 263 0.52 -1.02 15.69
C HIS A 263 1.13 -1.60 16.98
N PRO A 264 1.00 -2.91 17.25
CA PRO A 264 1.62 -3.52 18.43
C PRO A 264 3.14 -3.53 18.31
N VAL A 265 3.86 -2.92 19.27
CA VAL A 265 5.33 -2.70 19.20
C VAL A 265 6.13 -3.95 18.84
N GLY A 266 5.82 -5.08 19.48
CA GLY A 266 6.55 -6.35 19.32
C GLY A 266 6.04 -7.25 18.19
N GLN A 267 4.92 -6.91 17.55
CA GLN A 267 4.36 -7.64 16.41
C GLN A 267 4.36 -6.79 15.14
N MET A 268 4.93 -5.58 15.18
CA MET A 268 5.25 -4.85 13.97
C MET A 268 6.09 -5.76 13.08
N ARG A 269 5.62 -6.04 11.86
CA ARG A 269 6.48 -6.61 10.80
C ARG A 269 7.47 -5.54 10.31
N ALA A 270 8.20 -4.93 11.25
CA ALA A 270 9.16 -3.88 11.05
C ALA A 270 10.57 -4.41 11.30
N ILE A 271 11.56 -3.68 10.79
CA ILE A 271 12.97 -3.94 11.08
C ILE A 271 13.29 -3.66 12.55
N GLU A 272 14.29 -4.36 13.10
CA GLU A 272 14.67 -4.27 14.52
C GLU A 272 14.97 -2.83 14.95
N GLY A 273 15.66 -2.05 14.09
CA GLY A 273 15.98 -0.66 14.38
C GLY A 273 14.76 0.26 14.49
N LEU A 274 13.67 -0.02 13.76
CA LEU A 274 12.43 0.75 13.90
C LEU A 274 11.70 0.40 15.21
N VAL A 275 11.71 -0.87 15.59
CA VAL A 275 11.14 -1.31 16.88
C VAL A 275 11.89 -0.68 18.05
N GLU A 276 13.23 -0.62 17.96
CA GLU A 276 14.06 0.06 18.95
C GLU A 276 13.78 1.57 18.97
N ALA A 277 13.81 2.22 17.80
CA ALA A 277 13.55 3.65 17.68
C ALA A 277 12.18 4.07 18.24
N ALA A 278 11.14 3.26 18.00
CA ALA A 278 9.80 3.51 18.51
C ALA A 278 9.72 3.49 20.05
N LYS A 279 10.58 2.73 20.72
CA LYS A 279 10.64 2.66 22.19
C LYS A 279 11.42 3.82 22.82
N ILE A 280 12.23 4.53 22.04
CA ILE A 280 13.02 5.68 22.50
C ILE A 280 12.13 6.92 22.66
N LEU A 281 11.17 7.10 21.77
CA LEU A 281 10.34 8.31 21.72
C LEU A 281 9.29 8.35 22.84
N HIS A 282 9.05 9.56 23.35
CA HIS A 282 7.86 9.90 24.11
C HIS A 282 6.75 10.42 23.18
N VAL A 283 5.49 10.35 23.64
CA VAL A 283 4.35 10.88 22.89
C VAL A 283 4.56 12.37 22.60
N GLY A 284 4.38 12.77 21.35
CA GLY A 284 4.63 14.12 20.83
C GLY A 284 6.08 14.36 20.38
N GLU A 285 6.98 13.40 20.55
CA GLU A 285 8.36 13.52 20.07
C GLU A 285 8.50 13.10 18.61
N LYS A 286 9.39 13.79 17.92
CA LYS A 286 9.89 13.41 16.60
C LYS A 286 11.39 13.22 16.67
N GLY A 287 11.88 12.09 16.18
CA GLY A 287 13.31 11.77 16.08
C GLY A 287 13.73 11.42 14.66
N ARG A 288 15.00 11.66 14.35
CA ARG A 288 15.68 11.12 13.18
C ARG A 288 16.58 9.97 13.60
N PHE A 289 16.41 8.84 12.95
CA PHE A 289 17.07 7.59 13.27
C PHE A 289 17.90 7.11 12.07
N PHE A 290 19.15 6.78 12.31
CA PHE A 290 20.10 6.24 11.36
C PHE A 290 20.32 4.77 11.70
N ILE A 291 19.61 3.91 10.97
CA ILE A 291 19.50 2.49 11.25
C ILE A 291 20.58 1.76 10.45
N PRO A 292 21.62 1.19 11.09
CA PRO A 292 22.64 0.42 10.39
C PRO A 292 22.04 -0.84 9.75
N GLU A 293 22.70 -1.39 8.73
CA GLU A 293 22.22 -2.57 8.00
C GLU A 293 21.97 -3.78 8.91
N SER A 294 22.74 -3.91 10.00
CA SER A 294 22.59 -4.94 11.03
C SER A 294 21.27 -4.88 11.79
N LEU A 295 20.58 -3.74 11.80
CA LEU A 295 19.27 -3.53 12.43
C LEU A 295 18.14 -3.33 11.39
N ALA A 296 18.49 -3.38 10.11
CA ALA A 296 17.57 -3.17 8.99
C ALA A 296 17.11 -4.51 8.38
N PHE A 297 17.20 -4.63 7.06
CA PHE A 297 16.73 -5.81 6.31
C PHE A 297 17.75 -6.96 6.24
N LYS A 298 18.97 -6.77 6.77
CA LYS A 298 20.01 -7.82 6.86
C LYS A 298 20.24 -8.57 5.53
N GLY A 299 20.27 -7.83 4.41
CA GLY A 299 20.49 -8.39 3.07
C GLY A 299 19.31 -9.15 2.45
N ARG A 300 18.08 -9.01 2.97
CA ARG A 300 16.88 -9.64 2.40
C ARG A 300 16.74 -9.32 0.90
N PRO A 301 16.55 -10.32 0.02
CA PRO A 301 16.38 -10.08 -1.41
C PRO A 301 15.22 -9.14 -1.71
N GLY A 302 15.46 -8.14 -2.55
CA GLY A 302 14.46 -7.14 -2.94
C GLY A 302 14.20 -6.04 -1.91
N ALA A 303 14.88 -6.06 -0.76
CA ALA A 303 14.81 -4.97 0.21
C ALA A 303 15.91 -3.92 -0.04
N PRO A 304 15.73 -2.68 0.44
CA PRO A 304 16.79 -1.69 0.47
C PRO A 304 18.05 -2.20 1.18
N LYS A 305 19.21 -1.82 0.67
CA LYS A 305 20.53 -2.21 1.20
C LYS A 305 21.18 -1.05 1.94
N GLY A 306 22.11 -1.38 2.82
CA GLY A 306 22.89 -0.38 3.56
C GLY A 306 22.12 0.28 4.71
N MET A 307 22.60 1.46 5.11
CA MET A 307 22.00 2.25 6.20
C MET A 307 20.70 2.89 5.75
N LEU A 308 19.70 2.90 6.63
CA LEU A 308 18.43 3.56 6.41
C LEU A 308 18.31 4.79 7.31
N VAL A 309 17.64 5.82 6.83
CA VAL A 309 17.33 7.01 7.62
C VAL A 309 15.82 7.15 7.75
N TYR A 310 15.35 7.27 8.98
CA TYR A 310 13.93 7.45 9.29
C TYR A 310 13.69 8.70 10.12
N ASP A 311 12.75 9.53 9.69
CA ASP A 311 12.08 10.47 10.59
C ASP A 311 10.85 9.74 11.17
N LEU A 312 10.79 9.62 12.50
CA LEU A 312 9.70 8.98 13.24
C LEU A 312 9.08 9.97 14.21
N GLU A 313 7.76 10.00 14.28
CA GLU A 313 7.01 10.75 15.28
C GLU A 313 6.09 9.80 16.03
N LEU A 314 6.13 9.83 17.37
CA LEU A 314 5.19 9.09 18.19
C LEU A 314 3.99 9.99 18.50
N VAL A 315 2.86 9.74 17.85
CA VAL A 315 1.64 10.56 17.98
C VAL A 315 0.85 10.17 19.23
N GLY A 316 0.85 8.89 19.58
CA GLY A 316 0.09 8.36 20.70
C GLY A 316 0.22 6.85 20.84
N PHE A 317 -0.60 6.26 21.71
CA PHE A 317 -0.68 4.81 21.86
C PHE A 317 -2.04 4.36 22.39
N ASP A 318 -2.43 3.14 22.05
CA ASP A 318 -3.54 2.44 22.69
C ASP A 318 -2.99 1.51 23.79
N ALA A 319 -3.61 1.57 24.97
CA ALA A 319 -3.21 0.73 26.09
C ALA A 319 -3.40 -0.78 25.80
N PRO A 320 -2.65 -1.67 26.47
CA PRO A 320 -2.80 -3.11 26.31
C PRO A 320 -4.23 -3.58 26.63
N ALA A 321 -4.76 -4.54 25.86
CA ALA A 321 -6.07 -5.12 26.14
C ALA A 321 -6.07 -5.77 27.54
N GLY A 322 -6.88 -5.25 28.46
CA GLY A 322 -6.98 -5.74 29.85
C GLY A 322 -6.54 -4.75 30.93
N SER A 323 -5.99 -3.58 30.58
CA SER A 323 -5.69 -2.51 31.54
C SER A 323 -6.94 -1.68 31.92
N GLY A 324 -8.06 -2.36 32.15
CA GLY A 324 -9.26 -1.73 32.67
C GLY A 324 -8.97 -1.15 34.04
N HIS A 325 -9.09 0.18 34.16
CA HIS A 325 -9.18 0.85 35.44
C HIS A 325 -10.37 0.24 36.21
N PRO A 326 -10.21 -0.35 37.40
CA PRO A 326 -11.37 -0.54 38.27
C PRO A 326 -11.84 0.87 38.64
N GLY A 327 -13.08 1.19 38.29
CA GLY A 327 -13.65 2.52 38.47
C GLY A 327 -13.38 3.08 39.87
N GLY A 328 -12.79 4.26 39.91
CA GLY A 328 -12.82 5.09 41.11
C GLY A 328 -14.27 5.40 41.43
N ALA A 329 -14.76 4.85 42.54
CA ALA A 329 -16.03 5.25 43.12
C ALA A 329 -15.95 6.73 43.52
N PRO A 330 -16.99 7.54 43.27
CA PRO A 330 -17.02 8.90 43.79
C PRO A 330 -17.24 8.86 45.30
N HIS A 331 -16.37 9.54 46.04
CA HIS A 331 -16.61 9.99 47.41
C HIS A 331 -17.04 11.45 47.40
#